data_AF-B0D821-F1
#
_entry.id   AF-B0D821-F1
#
_cell.length_a   1.000
_cell.length_b   1.000
_cell.length_c   1.000
_cell.angle_alpha   90.00
_cell.angle_beta   90.00
_cell.angle_gamma   90.00
#
_symmetry.space_group_name_H-M   'P 1'
#
loop_
_entity.id
_entity.type
_entity.pdbx_description
1 polymer ?
#
loop_
_entity_poly.entity_id
_entity_poly.type
_entity_poly.pdbx_seq_one_letter_code
_entity_poly.pdbx_strand_id
1 'polypeptide(L)'
;MAFDVMVPAPESLPKTPLEALQLERLRVYGRPLWSTYSDHEIIHAVQKKLLGDDPQDFPSSNPDKRNLQVLAVHSTRFILNLTAAGAASQMAVDSVRGHLRVLTDYNASTRMLKSEVLSEPILAVAAGDLLLRNKEIYQRAINILVKQLLLHKKVIAVGENGETYARIILIVNRDATVHAAGGQICVVDPVRRHISPLPYLPHSQFRYAVRPFLLKSYLSQLVDISSLTVVNDAYKSGLEWASEVYMNFTHFVQLEDFIGSYFSYEFILLCWRRGLALQCVNGQPVIDNLLIGYRGELSKPFDLKKFVLVPVQIKNRISPASLNLVKTITCPFLKDKTERWKPEYMAILMDLGTTSCFQGTQGHVDVTKCEAEKGQTEWPAFQKTKEYSAPYLSLHE
;
A
#
# COMPACT_ATOMS: atom_id res chain seq x y z
N MET A 1 -4.06 -9.06 -13.08
CA MET A 1 -2.71 -9.48 -12.53
C MET A 1 -2.03 -10.46 -13.48
N ALA A 2 -1.00 -10.04 -14.23
CA ALA A 2 -0.60 -10.70 -15.49
C ALA A 2 0.66 -11.58 -15.46
N PHE A 3 1.31 -11.84 -14.31
CA PHE A 3 2.63 -12.53 -14.28
C PHE A 3 2.84 -13.52 -13.14
N ASP A 4 1.80 -14.20 -12.67
CA ASP A 4 2.00 -15.31 -11.74
C ASP A 4 2.26 -16.60 -12.53
N VAL A 5 3.41 -16.65 -13.21
CA VAL A 5 3.81 -17.81 -14.03
C VAL A 5 4.13 -19.03 -13.15
N MET A 6 4.41 -18.78 -11.87
CA MET A 6 4.76 -19.78 -10.85
C MET A 6 3.83 -19.69 -9.63
N VAL A 7 2.51 -19.53 -9.82
CA VAL A 7 1.55 -19.63 -8.69
C VAL A 7 1.85 -20.93 -7.95
N PRO A 8 2.23 -20.88 -6.66
CA PRO A 8 2.50 -22.10 -5.91
C PRO A 8 1.24 -22.96 -5.86
N ALA A 9 1.41 -24.28 -5.94
CA ALA A 9 0.29 -25.20 -5.78
C ALA A 9 -0.44 -24.91 -4.45
N PRO A 10 -1.77 -25.06 -4.36
CA PRO A 10 -2.54 -24.66 -3.19
C PRO A 10 -2.00 -25.18 -1.85
N GLU A 11 -1.39 -26.36 -1.85
CA GLU A 11 -0.82 -27.02 -0.67
C GLU A 11 0.45 -26.32 -0.15
N SER A 12 1.14 -25.60 -1.04
CA SER A 12 2.38 -24.86 -0.77
C SER A 12 2.15 -23.39 -0.41
N LEU A 13 0.91 -22.91 -0.49
CA LEU A 13 0.56 -21.55 -0.11
C LEU A 13 0.68 -21.36 1.41
N PRO A 14 1.09 -20.15 1.88
CA PRO A 14 1.18 -19.84 3.30
C PRO A 14 -0.14 -20.09 4.04
N LYS A 15 -0.07 -20.77 5.19
CA LYS A 15 -1.26 -21.13 5.99
C LYS A 15 -1.52 -20.14 7.12
N THR A 16 -0.51 -19.37 7.51
CA THR A 16 -0.61 -18.34 8.55
C THR A 16 -0.28 -16.95 7.97
N PRO A 17 -0.81 -15.87 8.58
CA PRO A 17 -0.43 -14.51 8.22
C PRO A 17 1.08 -14.26 8.25
N LEU A 18 1.81 -14.81 9.24
CA LEU A 18 3.25 -14.61 9.41
C LEU A 18 4.07 -15.37 8.35
N GLU A 19 3.70 -16.61 8.03
CA GLU A 19 4.35 -17.36 6.94
C GLU A 19 4.27 -16.60 5.62
N ALA A 20 3.14 -15.92 5.38
CA ALA A 20 2.93 -15.16 4.15
C ALA A 20 3.90 -13.98 3.97
N LEU A 21 4.56 -13.54 5.05
CA LEU A 21 5.52 -12.44 5.02
C LEU A 21 6.95 -12.89 4.70
N GLN A 22 7.24 -14.20 4.74
CA GLN A 22 8.59 -14.72 4.56
C GLN A 22 9.09 -14.50 3.13
N LEU A 23 10.35 -14.09 2.96
CA LEU A 23 10.93 -13.82 1.64
C LEU A 23 10.91 -15.06 0.73
N GLU A 24 11.16 -16.25 1.30
CA GLU A 24 11.02 -17.53 0.60
C GLU A 24 9.62 -17.76 -0.01
N ARG A 25 8.58 -17.17 0.57
CA ARG A 25 7.19 -17.24 0.08
C ARG A 25 6.84 -16.11 -0.87
N LEU A 26 7.52 -14.98 -0.78
CA LEU A 26 7.27 -13.83 -1.65
C LEU A 26 7.98 -13.96 -3.01
N ARG A 27 9.14 -14.63 -3.05
CA ARG A 27 9.95 -14.81 -4.28
C ARG A 27 9.31 -15.67 -5.37
N VAL A 28 8.19 -16.32 -5.08
CA VAL A 28 7.45 -17.15 -6.04
C VAL A 28 6.44 -16.34 -6.85
N TYR A 29 6.08 -15.14 -6.39
CA TYR A 29 5.19 -14.24 -7.12
C TYR A 29 5.98 -13.41 -8.13
N GLY A 30 5.48 -13.32 -9.36
CA GLY A 30 6.13 -12.59 -10.43
C GLY A 30 7.08 -13.45 -11.27
N ARG A 31 8.25 -12.89 -11.59
CA ARG A 31 9.21 -13.56 -12.48
C ARG A 31 9.83 -14.79 -11.81
N PRO A 32 9.94 -15.94 -12.53
CA PRO A 32 10.60 -17.15 -12.00
C PRO A 32 12.03 -16.93 -11.52
N LEU A 33 12.71 -15.93 -12.08
CA LEU A 33 14.07 -15.51 -11.71
C LEU A 33 14.24 -15.35 -10.19
N TRP A 34 13.24 -14.82 -9.47
CA TRP A 34 13.39 -14.55 -8.03
C TRP A 34 13.53 -15.82 -7.19
N SER A 35 12.96 -16.93 -7.67
CA SER A 35 13.03 -18.23 -6.99
C SER A 35 14.41 -18.89 -7.08
N THR A 36 15.32 -18.39 -7.92
CA THR A 36 16.69 -18.93 -8.03
C THR A 36 17.66 -18.37 -6.99
N TYR A 37 17.27 -17.32 -6.25
CA TYR A 37 18.11 -16.68 -5.24
C TYR A 37 17.78 -17.17 -3.83
N SER A 38 18.79 -17.32 -2.97
CA SER A 38 18.57 -17.55 -1.54
C SER A 38 18.05 -16.29 -0.83
N ASP A 39 17.47 -16.46 0.36
CA ASP A 39 16.94 -15.32 1.15
C ASP A 39 18.01 -14.26 1.47
N HIS A 40 19.28 -14.65 1.59
CA HIS A 40 20.39 -13.73 1.88
C HIS A 40 20.80 -12.90 0.65
N GLU A 41 20.58 -13.43 -0.56
CA GLU A 41 21.03 -12.82 -1.81
C GLU A 41 19.91 -12.04 -2.51
N ILE A 42 18.67 -12.46 -2.32
CA ILE A 42 17.54 -12.05 -3.15
C ILE A 42 17.31 -10.53 -3.14
N ILE A 43 17.41 -9.89 -1.98
CA ILE A 43 17.17 -8.45 -1.87
C ILE A 43 18.21 -7.66 -2.65
N HIS A 44 19.50 -7.99 -2.48
CA HIS A 44 20.57 -7.32 -3.22
C HIS A 44 20.46 -7.56 -4.73
N ALA A 45 20.18 -8.81 -5.15
CA ALA A 45 20.00 -9.16 -6.55
C ALA A 45 18.83 -8.41 -7.19
N VAL A 46 17.70 -8.32 -6.47
CA VAL A 46 16.52 -7.57 -6.91
C VAL A 46 16.82 -6.08 -6.99
N GLN A 47 17.47 -5.48 -6.00
CA GLN A 47 17.86 -4.07 -6.02
C GLN A 47 18.72 -3.75 -7.25
N LYS A 48 19.72 -4.60 -7.55
CA LYS A 48 20.58 -4.43 -8.72
C LYS A 48 19.80 -4.49 -10.03
N LYS A 49 18.84 -5.42 -10.15
CA LYS A 49 17.97 -5.54 -11.34
C LYS A 49 16.98 -4.39 -11.46
N LEU A 50 16.45 -3.89 -10.36
CA LEU A 50 15.52 -2.76 -10.33
C LEU A 50 16.22 -1.45 -10.73
N LEU A 51 17.46 -1.25 -10.28
CA LEU A 51 18.23 -0.04 -10.53
C LEU A 51 19.03 -0.06 -11.82
N GLY A 52 19.28 -1.24 -12.41
CA GLY A 52 20.20 -1.39 -13.53
C GLY A 52 21.64 -0.97 -13.19
N ASP A 53 21.99 -0.91 -11.89
CA ASP A 53 23.27 -0.40 -11.38
C ASP A 53 23.57 -0.97 -9.98
N ASP A 54 24.72 -0.66 -9.41
CA ASP A 54 25.04 -1.05 -8.03
C ASP A 54 24.10 -0.35 -7.02
N PRO A 55 23.41 -1.10 -6.14
CA PRO A 55 22.57 -0.51 -5.12
C PRO A 55 23.26 0.47 -4.17
N GLN A 56 24.59 0.39 -3.98
CA GLN A 56 25.32 1.33 -3.11
C GLN A 56 25.37 2.74 -3.68
N ASP A 57 25.26 2.88 -5.00
CA ASP A 57 25.34 4.16 -5.69
C ASP A 57 23.96 4.83 -5.85
N PHE A 58 22.92 4.31 -5.19
CA PHE A 58 21.58 4.87 -5.28
C PHE A 58 21.36 6.08 -4.34
N PRO A 59 20.75 7.19 -4.81
CA PRO A 59 20.47 7.51 -6.21
C PRO A 59 21.76 7.94 -6.95
N SER A 60 21.90 7.52 -8.21
CA SER A 60 23.11 7.75 -9.02
C SER A 60 23.52 9.23 -9.06
N SER A 61 24.83 9.49 -9.14
CA SER A 61 25.37 10.83 -9.41
C SER A 61 25.01 11.32 -10.82
N ASN A 62 24.91 10.39 -11.79
CA ASN A 62 24.51 10.70 -13.16
C ASN A 62 23.02 11.12 -13.21
N PRO A 63 22.68 12.32 -13.71
CA PRO A 63 21.30 12.83 -13.67
C PRO A 63 20.25 11.97 -14.39
N ASP A 64 20.59 11.39 -15.54
CA ASP A 64 19.65 10.62 -16.35
C ASP A 64 19.39 9.26 -15.71
N LYS A 65 20.46 8.57 -15.30
CA LYS A 65 20.35 7.33 -14.51
C LYS A 65 19.57 7.55 -13.22
N ARG A 66 19.86 8.63 -12.50
CA ARG A 66 19.21 8.97 -11.23
C ARG A 66 17.70 9.09 -11.37
N ASN A 67 17.23 9.78 -12.41
CA ASN A 67 15.81 9.97 -12.64
C ASN A 67 15.11 8.64 -12.94
N LEU A 68 15.72 7.77 -13.75
CA LEU A 68 15.19 6.45 -14.06
C LEU A 68 15.19 5.52 -12.83
N GLN A 69 16.26 5.53 -12.03
CA GLN A 69 16.34 4.78 -10.78
C GLN A 69 15.26 5.19 -9.78
N VAL A 70 15.08 6.50 -9.55
CA VAL A 70 14.04 7.02 -8.66
C VAL A 70 12.65 6.65 -9.18
N LEU A 71 12.42 6.77 -10.49
CA LEU A 71 11.17 6.34 -11.11
C LEU A 71 10.93 4.84 -10.91
N ALA A 72 11.94 4.00 -11.13
CA ALA A 72 11.85 2.55 -10.99
C ALA A 72 11.49 2.14 -9.56
N VAL A 73 12.21 2.68 -8.57
CA VAL A 73 11.99 2.40 -7.15
C VAL A 73 10.56 2.77 -6.74
N HIS A 74 10.09 3.97 -7.08
CA HIS A 74 8.76 4.41 -6.67
C HIS A 74 7.63 3.76 -7.47
N SER A 75 7.84 3.45 -8.75
CA SER A 75 6.82 2.79 -9.58
C SER A 75 6.53 1.35 -9.16
N THR A 76 7.43 0.70 -8.39
CA THR A 76 7.15 -0.61 -7.78
C THR A 76 6.34 -0.52 -6.50
N ARG A 77 6.27 0.68 -5.90
CA ARG A 77 5.62 0.94 -4.61
C ARG A 77 4.23 1.55 -4.78
N PHE A 78 4.02 2.34 -5.82
CA PHE A 78 2.71 2.90 -6.14
C PHE A 78 2.57 3.14 -7.63
N ILE A 79 1.32 3.21 -8.08
CA ILE A 79 0.98 3.28 -9.49
C ILE A 79 1.40 4.64 -10.06
N LEU A 80 2.36 4.59 -10.98
CA LEU A 80 2.84 5.69 -11.80
C LEU A 80 2.68 5.29 -13.26
N ASN A 81 1.52 5.63 -13.83
CA ASN A 81 1.22 5.41 -15.23
C ASN A 81 1.87 6.51 -16.06
N LEU A 82 2.96 6.17 -16.74
CA LEU A 82 3.69 7.13 -17.55
C LEU A 82 2.87 7.53 -18.76
N THR A 83 2.61 8.82 -18.92
CA THR A 83 1.95 9.35 -20.11
C THR A 83 2.99 9.50 -21.22
N ALA A 84 2.82 8.86 -22.38
CA ALA A 84 3.82 8.93 -23.45
C ALA A 84 3.80 10.25 -24.25
N ALA A 85 4.00 11.38 -23.56
CA ALA A 85 4.24 12.68 -24.19
C ALA A 85 5.53 13.31 -23.61
N GLY A 86 6.32 13.97 -24.47
CA GLY A 86 7.56 14.64 -24.06
C GLY A 86 8.55 13.70 -23.35
N ALA A 87 9.11 14.17 -22.22
CA ALA A 87 10.13 13.43 -21.46
C ALA A 87 9.66 12.06 -20.97
N ALA A 88 8.36 11.91 -20.71
CA ALA A 88 7.77 10.70 -20.17
C ALA A 88 7.76 9.53 -21.18
N SER A 89 7.68 9.84 -22.48
CA SER A 89 7.79 8.82 -23.54
C SER A 89 9.17 8.15 -23.54
N GLN A 90 10.24 8.95 -23.46
CA GLN A 90 11.60 8.41 -23.42
C GLN A 90 11.85 7.63 -22.14
N MET A 91 11.39 8.17 -20.99
CA MET A 91 11.52 7.46 -19.71
C MET A 91 10.76 6.14 -19.69
N ALA A 92 9.60 6.03 -20.34
CA ALA A 92 8.88 4.77 -20.48
C ALA A 92 9.70 3.73 -21.25
N VAL A 93 10.30 4.11 -22.39
CA VAL A 93 11.17 3.24 -23.19
C VAL A 93 12.39 2.78 -22.39
N ASP A 94 13.09 3.71 -21.75
CA ASP A 94 14.32 3.38 -21.01
C ASP A 94 14.02 2.57 -19.75
N SER A 95 12.88 2.79 -19.12
CA SER A 95 12.45 2.00 -17.96
C SER A 95 12.07 0.57 -18.35
N VAL A 96 11.52 0.34 -19.55
CA VAL A 96 11.31 -1.02 -20.09
C VAL A 96 12.64 -1.70 -20.39
N ARG A 97 13.62 -0.96 -20.95
CA ARG A 97 14.94 -1.50 -21.28
C ARG A 97 15.78 -1.88 -20.04
N GLY A 98 15.71 -1.10 -18.97
CA GLY A 98 16.67 -1.19 -17.86
C GLY A 98 16.10 -1.39 -16.46
N HIS A 99 14.78 -1.24 -16.26
CA HIS A 99 14.20 -1.08 -14.92
C HIS A 99 12.94 -1.93 -14.69
N LEU A 100 12.85 -3.09 -15.36
CA LEU A 100 11.82 -4.11 -15.12
C LEU A 100 10.36 -3.67 -15.37
N ARG A 101 10.14 -2.51 -16.01
CA ARG A 101 8.81 -2.16 -16.53
C ARG A 101 8.48 -3.03 -17.72
N VAL A 102 7.18 -3.23 -17.95
CA VAL A 102 6.67 -3.98 -19.10
C VAL A 102 5.87 -3.02 -19.98
N LEU A 103 6.08 -3.10 -21.29
CA LEU A 103 5.25 -2.43 -22.27
C LEU A 103 3.93 -3.20 -22.37
N THR A 104 2.81 -2.55 -22.02
CA THR A 104 1.50 -3.18 -21.97
C THR A 104 0.62 -2.80 -23.15
N ASP A 105 0.82 -1.62 -23.74
CA ASP A 105 0.03 -1.15 -24.87
C ASP A 105 0.82 -0.20 -25.78
N TYR A 106 0.43 -0.12 -27.04
CA TYR A 106 0.91 0.85 -28.01
C TYR A 106 -0.23 1.32 -28.91
N ASN A 107 -0.55 2.61 -28.79
CA ASN A 107 -1.52 3.25 -29.67
C ASN A 107 -0.81 3.79 -30.91
N ALA A 108 -1.04 3.15 -32.06
CA ALA A 108 -0.41 3.54 -33.33
C ALA A 108 -0.85 4.93 -33.85
N SER A 109 -2.08 5.37 -33.55
CA SER A 109 -2.59 6.66 -34.04
C SER A 109 -2.04 7.84 -33.24
N THR A 110 -1.91 7.70 -31.92
CA THR A 110 -1.30 8.72 -31.05
C THR A 110 0.20 8.54 -30.87
N ARG A 111 0.76 7.41 -31.35
CA ARG A 111 2.14 6.95 -31.11
C ARG A 111 2.51 6.88 -29.62
N MET A 112 1.53 6.68 -28.76
CA MET A 112 1.72 6.63 -27.31
C MET A 112 1.98 5.19 -26.86
N LEU A 113 3.03 5.02 -26.05
CA LEU A 113 3.37 3.77 -25.37
C LEU A 113 2.79 3.77 -23.96
N LYS A 114 2.19 2.66 -23.54
CA LYS A 114 1.82 2.44 -22.14
C LYS A 114 2.79 1.42 -21.55
N SER A 115 3.45 1.80 -20.46
CA SER A 115 4.28 0.86 -19.69
C SER A 115 3.86 0.87 -18.24
N GLU A 116 3.93 -0.30 -17.62
CA GLU A 116 3.48 -0.53 -16.24
C GLU A 116 4.54 -1.30 -15.47
N VAL A 117 4.46 -1.22 -14.15
CA VAL A 117 5.18 -2.13 -13.24
C VAL A 117 4.18 -3.19 -12.80
N LEU A 118 4.58 -4.45 -12.96
CA LEU A 118 3.77 -5.57 -12.53
C LEU A 118 3.92 -5.76 -11.02
N SER A 119 2.86 -6.24 -10.36
CA SER A 119 2.86 -6.51 -8.92
C SER A 119 3.79 -7.68 -8.60
N GLU A 120 5.00 -7.36 -8.13
CA GLU A 120 5.99 -8.34 -7.71
C GLU A 120 6.43 -7.97 -6.28
N PRO A 121 5.94 -8.71 -5.26
CA PRO A 121 6.16 -8.36 -3.86
C PRO A 121 7.63 -8.16 -3.52
N ILE A 122 8.53 -8.98 -4.07
CA ILE A 122 9.96 -8.86 -3.78
C ILE A 122 10.57 -7.57 -4.34
N LEU A 123 10.07 -7.05 -5.47
CA LEU A 123 10.51 -5.75 -6.01
C LEU A 123 10.09 -4.63 -5.06
N ALA A 124 8.83 -4.64 -4.61
CA ALA A 124 8.31 -3.64 -3.68
C ALA A 124 9.04 -3.65 -2.32
N VAL A 125 9.37 -4.85 -1.82
CA VAL A 125 10.16 -5.02 -0.59
C VAL A 125 11.56 -4.47 -0.77
N ALA A 126 12.26 -4.87 -1.84
CA ALA A 126 13.61 -4.41 -2.14
C ALA A 126 13.71 -2.89 -2.35
N ALA A 127 12.69 -2.29 -3.00
CA ALA A 127 12.57 -0.84 -3.17
C ALA A 127 12.42 -0.11 -1.82
N GLY A 128 11.61 -0.66 -0.91
CA GLY A 128 11.48 -0.12 0.45
C GLY A 128 12.76 -0.24 1.26
N ASP A 129 13.40 -1.40 1.21
CA ASP A 129 14.67 -1.65 1.88
C ASP A 129 15.75 -0.66 1.41
N LEU A 130 15.81 -0.40 0.11
CA LEU A 130 16.73 0.57 -0.48
C LEU A 130 16.47 2.00 0.00
N LEU A 131 15.21 2.44 -0.01
CA LEU A 131 14.82 3.76 0.45
C LEU A 131 15.10 3.96 1.95
N LEU A 132 14.90 2.92 2.76
CA LEU A 132 15.02 2.97 4.22
C LEU A 132 16.45 2.84 4.76
N ARG A 133 17.46 2.74 3.89
CA ARG A 133 18.88 2.62 4.31
C ARG A 133 19.34 3.80 5.16
N ASN A 134 18.97 5.02 4.78
CA ASN A 134 19.16 6.22 5.60
C ASN A 134 18.17 7.30 5.17
N LYS A 135 18.02 8.30 6.04
CA LYS A 135 17.06 9.39 5.89
C LYS A 135 17.37 10.28 4.69
N GLU A 136 18.64 10.52 4.42
CA GLU A 136 19.13 11.39 3.34
C GLU A 136 18.78 10.81 1.95
N ILE A 137 18.99 9.50 1.76
CA ILE A 137 18.61 8.77 0.54
C ILE A 137 17.10 8.88 0.33
N TYR A 138 16.31 8.62 1.37
CA TYR A 138 14.85 8.68 1.30
C TYR A 138 14.37 10.07 0.87
N GLN A 139 14.82 11.10 1.59
CA GLN A 139 14.46 12.49 1.32
C GLN A 139 14.90 12.92 -0.09
N ARG A 140 16.09 12.52 -0.52
CA ARG A 140 16.59 12.83 -1.86
C ARG A 140 15.75 12.16 -2.94
N ALA A 141 15.42 10.88 -2.80
CA ALA A 141 14.60 10.14 -3.75
C ALA A 141 13.19 10.75 -3.89
N ILE A 142 12.52 11.04 -2.77
CA ILE A 142 11.20 11.70 -2.78
C ILE A 142 11.27 13.09 -3.40
N ASN A 143 12.29 13.90 -3.06
CA ASN A 143 12.45 15.22 -3.66
C ASN A 143 12.64 15.15 -5.19
N ILE A 144 13.40 14.18 -5.68
CA ILE A 144 13.58 13.96 -7.12
C ILE A 144 12.24 13.55 -7.75
N LEU A 145 11.54 12.58 -7.16
CA LEU A 145 10.24 12.15 -7.65
C LEU A 145 9.28 13.34 -7.77
N VAL A 146 9.03 14.04 -6.67
CA VAL A 146 8.02 15.10 -6.63
C VAL A 146 8.45 16.31 -7.45
N LYS A 147 9.61 16.91 -7.16
CA LYS A 147 10.01 18.17 -7.76
C LYS A 147 10.44 18.01 -9.21
N GLN A 148 11.21 16.97 -9.53
CA GLN A 148 11.78 16.80 -10.87
C GLN A 148 10.87 15.99 -11.78
N LEU A 149 10.36 14.84 -11.32
CA LEU A 149 9.61 13.94 -12.19
C LEU A 149 8.14 14.37 -12.33
N LEU A 150 7.44 14.58 -11.21
CA LEU A 150 6.00 14.88 -11.21
C LEU A 150 5.73 16.34 -11.58
N LEU A 151 6.36 17.31 -10.92
CA LEU A 151 6.07 18.73 -11.13
C LEU A 151 6.72 19.31 -12.38
N HIS A 152 8.02 19.07 -12.58
CA HIS A 152 8.76 19.67 -13.69
C HIS A 152 8.64 18.87 -14.99
N LYS A 153 8.94 17.57 -14.98
CA LYS A 153 8.88 16.72 -16.17
C LYS A 153 7.48 16.21 -16.50
N LYS A 154 6.52 16.32 -15.57
CA LYS A 154 5.12 15.90 -15.73
C LYS A 154 5.01 14.47 -16.26
N VAL A 155 5.71 13.54 -15.61
CA VAL A 155 5.81 12.15 -16.10
C VAL A 155 4.50 11.35 -15.99
N ILE A 156 3.50 11.88 -15.29
CA ILE A 156 2.15 11.33 -15.16
C ILE A 156 1.10 12.33 -15.70
N ALA A 157 -0.14 11.87 -15.87
CA ALA A 157 -1.23 12.71 -16.35
C ALA A 157 -1.61 13.82 -15.36
N VAL A 158 -1.93 15.01 -15.85
CA VAL A 158 -2.29 16.20 -15.04
C VAL A 158 -3.51 15.95 -14.12
N GLY A 159 -4.38 15.01 -14.47
CA GLY A 159 -5.55 14.61 -13.67
C GLY A 159 -5.30 13.55 -12.60
N GLU A 160 -4.14 12.89 -12.58
CA GLU A 160 -3.84 11.80 -11.63
C GLU A 160 -3.06 12.26 -10.40
N ASN A 161 -2.72 13.55 -10.33
CA ASN A 161 -1.83 14.10 -9.31
C ASN A 161 -2.38 13.91 -7.88
N GLY A 162 -3.67 14.21 -7.64
CA GLY A 162 -4.26 14.12 -6.30
C GLY A 162 -4.23 12.70 -5.73
N GLU A 163 -4.66 11.71 -6.53
CA GLU A 163 -4.61 10.31 -6.12
C GLU A 163 -3.17 9.81 -5.96
N THR A 164 -2.26 10.27 -6.82
CA THR A 164 -0.84 9.92 -6.74
C THR A 164 -0.22 10.45 -5.45
N TYR A 165 -0.47 11.71 -5.08
CA TYR A 165 0.04 12.28 -3.84
C TYR A 165 -0.50 11.55 -2.61
N ALA A 166 -1.79 11.23 -2.59
CA ALA A 166 -2.35 10.42 -1.51
C ALA A 166 -1.65 9.06 -1.35
N ARG A 167 -1.38 8.34 -2.46
CA ARG A 167 -0.61 7.09 -2.41
C ARG A 167 0.82 7.29 -1.92
N ILE A 168 1.47 8.39 -2.32
CA ILE A 168 2.80 8.76 -1.81
C ILE A 168 2.75 8.94 -0.30
N ILE A 169 1.78 9.71 0.22
CA ILE A 169 1.62 9.93 1.67
C ILE A 169 1.43 8.61 2.41
N LEU A 170 0.53 7.74 1.93
CA LEU A 170 0.26 6.44 2.55
C LEU A 170 1.50 5.52 2.57
N ILE A 171 2.28 5.48 1.48
CA ILE A 171 3.52 4.69 1.42
C ILE A 171 4.64 5.30 2.27
N VAL A 172 4.81 6.61 2.25
CA VAL A 172 5.81 7.31 3.07
C VAL A 172 5.52 7.11 4.55
N ASN A 173 4.24 7.21 4.94
CA ASN A 173 3.83 6.94 6.31
C ASN A 173 4.08 5.48 6.73
N ARG A 174 3.81 4.54 5.82
CA ARG A 174 4.11 3.12 6.03
C ARG A 174 5.61 2.91 6.25
N ASP A 175 6.44 3.56 5.44
CA ASP A 175 7.89 3.46 5.52
C ASP A 175 8.46 4.10 6.79
N ALA A 176 7.94 5.27 7.21
CA ALA A 176 8.27 5.85 8.51
C ALA A 176 7.91 4.91 9.66
N THR A 177 6.74 4.28 9.60
CA THR A 177 6.25 3.34 10.61
C THR A 177 7.16 2.12 10.74
N VAL A 178 7.54 1.48 9.62
CA VAL A 178 8.44 0.31 9.69
C VAL A 178 9.87 0.71 10.01
N HIS A 179 10.34 1.90 9.59
CA HIS A 179 11.68 2.39 9.91
C HIS A 179 11.83 2.56 11.42
N ALA A 180 10.84 3.17 12.08
CA ALA A 180 10.78 3.29 13.54
C ALA A 180 10.79 1.92 14.24
N ALA A 181 10.30 0.87 13.57
CA ALA A 181 10.29 -0.51 14.06
C ALA A 181 11.53 -1.34 13.64
N GLY A 182 12.57 -0.71 13.08
CA GLY A 182 13.83 -1.38 12.71
C GLY A 182 13.96 -1.78 11.24
N GLY A 183 13.20 -1.16 10.33
CA GLY A 183 13.37 -1.28 8.88
C GLY A 183 12.41 -2.24 8.18
N GLN A 184 12.56 -2.34 6.85
CA GLN A 184 11.67 -3.09 5.96
C GLN A 184 11.61 -4.60 6.28
N ILE A 185 12.76 -5.17 6.62
CA ILE A 185 12.96 -6.61 6.76
C ILE A 185 13.15 -6.93 8.24
N CYS A 186 12.53 -8.02 8.68
CA CYS A 186 12.70 -8.57 10.01
C CYS A 186 13.10 -10.05 9.93
N VAL A 187 13.42 -10.60 11.09
CA VAL A 187 13.80 -12.00 11.24
C VAL A 187 12.71 -12.75 11.99
N VAL A 188 12.37 -13.96 11.54
CA VAL A 188 11.37 -14.84 12.13
C VAL A 188 12.04 -16.09 12.68
N ASP A 189 11.76 -16.38 13.95
CA ASP A 189 12.10 -17.66 14.58
C ASP A 189 11.16 -18.76 14.07
N PRO A 190 11.67 -19.77 13.35
CA PRO A 190 10.82 -20.83 12.81
C PRO A 190 10.21 -21.74 13.90
N VAL A 191 10.90 -21.89 15.04
CA VAL A 191 10.47 -22.75 16.14
C VAL A 191 9.36 -22.07 16.92
N ARG A 192 9.59 -20.83 17.32
CA ARG A 192 8.65 -20.05 18.13
C ARG A 192 7.57 -19.34 17.29
N ARG A 193 7.73 -19.28 15.97
CA ARG A 193 6.83 -18.61 15.01
C ARG A 193 6.50 -17.17 15.41
N HIS A 194 7.54 -16.42 15.78
CA HIS A 194 7.44 -15.02 16.17
C HIS A 194 8.55 -14.20 15.52
N ILE A 195 8.32 -12.90 15.43
CA ILE A 195 9.33 -11.95 14.97
C ILE A 195 10.36 -11.79 16.09
N SER A 196 11.62 -12.07 15.78
CA SER A 196 12.72 -11.92 16.72
C SER A 196 13.02 -10.43 16.94
N PRO A 197 13.19 -9.97 18.20
CA PRO A 197 13.63 -8.62 18.48
C PRO A 197 15.14 -8.44 18.28
N LEU A 198 15.92 -9.52 18.20
CA LEU A 198 17.37 -9.47 18.12
C LEU A 198 17.85 -9.28 16.67
N PRO A 199 18.85 -8.39 16.43
CA PRO A 199 19.56 -8.38 15.17
C PRO A 199 20.32 -9.71 15.02
N TYR A 200 20.19 -10.31 13.84
CA TYR A 200 20.87 -11.51 13.31
C TYR A 200 21.98 -12.13 14.18
N LEU A 201 21.83 -13.42 14.51
CA LEU A 201 22.94 -14.27 14.96
C LEU A 201 23.37 -15.17 13.80
N PRO A 202 24.61 -15.04 13.27
CA PRO A 202 25.13 -15.97 12.28
C PRO A 202 25.05 -17.40 12.85
N HIS A 203 24.61 -18.37 12.04
CA HIS A 203 24.40 -19.81 12.37
C HIS A 203 23.05 -20.20 12.98
N SER A 204 22.04 -19.32 12.94
CA SER A 204 20.68 -19.64 13.37
C SER A 204 19.75 -19.93 12.18
N GLN A 205 18.78 -20.82 12.35
CA GLN A 205 17.77 -21.22 11.33
C GLN A 205 16.72 -20.13 11.04
N PHE A 206 17.06 -18.88 11.32
CA PHE A 206 16.17 -17.74 11.20
C PHE A 206 15.80 -17.48 9.74
N ARG A 207 14.53 -17.07 9.51
CA ARG A 207 14.02 -16.74 8.18
C ARG A 207 13.82 -15.24 8.05
N TYR A 208 14.06 -14.69 6.86
CA TYR A 208 13.77 -13.28 6.59
C TYR A 208 12.30 -13.11 6.21
N ALA A 209 11.70 -12.04 6.70
CA ALA A 209 10.33 -11.68 6.37
C ALA A 209 10.18 -10.17 6.21
N VAL A 210 9.13 -9.77 5.52
CA VAL A 210 8.66 -8.38 5.52
C VAL A 210 8.12 -8.05 6.90
N ARG A 211 8.55 -6.92 7.45
CA ARG A 211 8.08 -6.45 8.75
C ARG A 211 6.60 -6.04 8.66
N PRO A 212 5.67 -6.73 9.35
CA PRO A 212 4.33 -6.21 9.55
C PRO A 212 4.38 -5.08 10.57
N PHE A 213 3.35 -4.23 10.58
CA PHE A 213 3.24 -3.11 11.51
C PHE A 213 1.81 -3.00 12.04
N LEU A 214 1.64 -2.42 13.22
CA LEU A 214 0.32 -2.21 13.79
C LEU A 214 -0.33 -0.98 13.16
N LEU A 215 -1.64 -1.06 12.92
CA LEU A 215 -2.43 0.07 12.43
C LEU A 215 -2.32 1.25 13.41
N LYS A 216 -2.32 1.01 14.73
CA LYS A 216 -2.07 2.07 15.74
C LYS A 216 -0.77 2.84 15.45
N SER A 217 0.34 2.14 15.25
CA SER A 217 1.64 2.77 14.96
C SER A 217 1.60 3.55 13.66
N TYR A 218 0.92 3.01 12.64
CA TYR A 218 0.74 3.68 11.35
C TYR A 218 -0.05 4.98 11.49
N LEU A 219 -1.15 4.96 12.24
CA LEU A 219 -1.98 6.14 12.47
C LEU A 219 -1.28 7.20 13.30
N SER A 220 -0.50 6.80 14.31
CA SER A 220 0.31 7.73 15.10
C SER A 220 1.45 8.39 14.33
N GLN A 221 1.87 7.81 13.20
CA GLN A 221 2.81 8.45 12.27
C GLN A 221 2.11 9.34 11.25
N LEU A 222 0.88 8.98 10.87
CA LEU A 222 0.10 9.73 9.88
C LEU A 222 -0.50 11.01 10.45
N VAL A 223 -0.72 11.02 11.76
CA VAL A 223 -1.31 12.15 12.50
C VAL A 223 -0.32 12.67 13.51
N ASP A 224 -0.04 13.96 13.43
CA ASP A 224 0.58 14.65 14.55
C ASP A 224 -0.42 14.75 15.70
N ILE A 225 -0.20 14.00 16.77
CA ILE A 225 -1.07 13.99 17.96
C ILE A 225 -1.18 15.41 18.56
N SER A 226 -0.14 16.24 18.41
CA SER A 226 -0.17 17.62 18.91
C SER A 226 -1.10 18.53 18.11
N SER A 227 -1.50 18.12 16.90
CA SER A 227 -2.46 18.82 16.04
C SER A 227 -3.93 18.45 16.32
N LEU A 228 -4.18 17.47 17.20
CA LEU A 228 -5.54 17.08 17.57
C LEU A 228 -6.16 18.12 18.49
N THR A 229 -7.29 18.69 18.06
CA THR A 229 -8.03 19.69 18.86
C THR A 229 -8.70 19.11 20.08
N VAL A 230 -9.16 17.84 20.01
CA VAL A 230 -9.74 17.10 21.14
C VAL A 230 -9.39 15.63 21.03
N VAL A 231 -8.69 15.09 22.03
CA VAL A 231 -8.55 13.64 22.23
C VAL A 231 -9.82 13.13 22.93
N ASN A 232 -10.84 12.79 22.13
CA ASN A 232 -12.11 12.27 22.62
C ASN A 232 -12.06 10.74 22.82
N ASP A 233 -13.13 10.16 23.37
CA ASP A 233 -13.21 8.71 23.60
C ASP A 233 -13.26 7.90 22.30
N ALA A 234 -13.74 8.49 21.19
CA ALA A 234 -13.69 7.87 19.87
C ALA A 234 -12.24 7.67 19.40
N TYR A 235 -11.38 8.66 19.60
CA TYR A 235 -9.95 8.56 19.31
C TYR A 235 -9.28 7.46 20.13
N LYS A 236 -9.49 7.45 21.45
CA LYS A 236 -8.89 6.46 22.35
C LYS A 236 -9.33 5.03 22.00
N SER A 237 -10.63 4.81 21.85
CA SER A 237 -11.19 3.50 21.50
C SER A 237 -10.79 3.05 20.09
N GLY A 238 -10.71 3.98 19.13
CA GLY A 238 -10.22 3.71 17.78
C GLY A 238 -8.76 3.28 17.78
N LEU A 239 -7.89 3.96 18.53
CA LEU A 239 -6.49 3.57 18.68
C LEU A 239 -6.30 2.26 19.44
N GLU A 240 -7.12 2.00 20.46
CA GLU A 240 -7.12 0.73 21.18
C GLU A 240 -7.47 -0.41 20.23
N TRP A 241 -8.55 -0.29 19.47
CA TRP A 241 -8.90 -1.27 18.43
C TRP A 241 -7.79 -1.43 17.39
N ALA A 242 -7.22 -0.32 16.90
CA ALA A 242 -6.12 -0.33 15.93
C ALA A 242 -4.82 -0.96 16.48
N SER A 243 -4.69 -1.10 17.80
CA SER A 243 -3.53 -1.74 18.43
C SER A 243 -3.50 -3.26 18.25
N GLU A 244 -4.63 -3.84 17.83
CA GLU A 244 -4.76 -5.28 17.59
C GLU A 244 -4.74 -5.65 16.10
N VAL A 245 -4.67 -4.64 15.22
CA VAL A 245 -4.73 -4.82 13.76
C VAL A 245 -3.33 -4.71 13.17
N TYR A 246 -2.85 -5.80 12.57
CA TYR A 246 -1.63 -5.83 11.79
C TYR A 246 -1.90 -5.46 10.34
N MET A 247 -0.99 -4.70 9.75
CA MET A 247 -0.94 -4.34 8.35
C MET A 247 0.39 -4.86 7.76
N ASN A 248 0.41 -5.18 6.47
CA ASN A 248 1.62 -5.67 5.81
C ASN A 248 1.83 -5.15 4.39
N PHE A 249 1.05 -4.16 3.94
CA PHE A 249 1.17 -3.68 2.57
C PHE A 249 2.55 -3.06 2.30
N THR A 250 3.02 -3.24 1.08
CA THR A 250 4.31 -2.75 0.57
C THR A 250 4.13 -1.91 -0.69
N HIS A 251 3.06 -2.15 -1.45
CA HIS A 251 2.79 -1.42 -2.67
C HIS A 251 1.30 -1.38 -3.02
N PHE A 252 0.95 -0.45 -3.91
CA PHE A 252 -0.39 -0.34 -4.48
C PHE A 252 -0.53 -1.12 -5.79
N VAL A 253 -1.70 -1.70 -6.00
CA VAL A 253 -2.16 -2.21 -7.29
C VAL A 253 -3.50 -1.58 -7.65
N GLN A 254 -3.74 -1.33 -8.94
CA GLN A 254 -5.01 -0.79 -9.41
C GLN A 254 -5.97 -1.94 -9.68
N LEU A 255 -7.21 -1.80 -9.22
CA LEU A 255 -8.29 -2.69 -9.62
C LEU A 255 -8.62 -2.46 -11.10
N GLU A 256 -8.89 -3.55 -11.80
CA GLU A 256 -9.26 -3.52 -13.22
C GLU A 256 -10.76 -3.14 -13.39
N ASP A 257 -11.58 -3.49 -12.40
CA ASP A 257 -13.03 -3.27 -12.39
C ASP A 257 -13.51 -2.53 -11.14
N PHE A 258 -14.71 -1.97 -11.24
CA PHE A 258 -15.43 -1.45 -10.09
C PHE A 258 -15.62 -2.53 -9.03
N ILE A 259 -15.45 -2.14 -7.77
CA ILE A 259 -15.89 -2.97 -6.66
C ILE A 259 -17.41 -3.02 -6.71
N GLY A 260 -17.94 -4.19 -7.06
CA GLY A 260 -19.36 -4.48 -7.02
C GLY A 260 -19.86 -4.55 -5.57
N SER A 261 -20.22 -5.75 -5.12
CA SER A 261 -20.89 -5.92 -3.81
C SER A 261 -20.05 -6.65 -2.75
N TYR A 262 -18.98 -7.36 -3.13
CA TYR A 262 -18.10 -8.08 -2.21
C TYR A 262 -16.72 -8.37 -2.82
N PHE A 263 -15.75 -8.66 -1.95
CA PHE A 263 -14.52 -9.38 -2.30
C PHE A 263 -14.62 -10.84 -1.87
N SER A 264 -14.03 -11.75 -2.65
CA SER A 264 -13.90 -13.14 -2.23
C SER A 264 -12.80 -13.30 -1.18
N TYR A 265 -12.89 -14.38 -0.40
CA TYR A 265 -11.86 -14.76 0.55
C TYR A 265 -10.48 -14.89 -0.12
N GLU A 266 -10.45 -15.56 -1.26
CA GLU A 266 -9.22 -15.86 -2.00
C GLU A 266 -8.53 -14.57 -2.43
N PHE A 267 -9.31 -13.56 -2.83
CA PHE A 267 -8.77 -12.26 -3.24
C PHE A 267 -8.15 -11.51 -2.07
N ILE A 268 -8.81 -11.47 -0.90
CA ILE A 268 -8.25 -10.81 0.29
C ILE A 268 -6.99 -11.55 0.80
N LEU A 269 -7.01 -12.89 0.80
CA LEU A 269 -5.82 -13.68 1.10
C LEU A 269 -4.67 -13.38 0.14
N LEU A 270 -4.96 -13.28 -1.16
CA LEU A 270 -3.97 -12.95 -2.17
C LEU A 270 -3.35 -11.58 -1.91
N CYS A 271 -4.18 -10.60 -1.57
CA CYS A 271 -3.69 -9.26 -1.24
C CYS A 271 -2.80 -9.27 0.00
N TRP A 272 -3.18 -9.97 1.07
CA TRP A 272 -2.32 -10.15 2.24
C TRP A 272 -1.00 -10.83 1.87
N ARG A 273 -1.07 -11.96 1.16
CA ARG A 273 0.11 -12.75 0.78
C ARG A 273 1.11 -12.00 -0.10
N ARG A 274 0.67 -10.98 -0.82
CA ARG A 274 1.51 -10.16 -1.69
C ARG A 274 1.84 -8.79 -1.09
N GLY A 275 1.26 -8.45 0.06
CA GLY A 275 1.39 -7.14 0.68
C GLY A 275 0.82 -6.03 -0.20
N LEU A 276 -0.42 -6.21 -0.69
CA LEU A 276 -1.10 -5.24 -1.57
C LEU A 276 -1.95 -4.26 -0.77
N ALA A 277 -1.84 -2.99 -1.14
CA ALA A 277 -2.91 -2.01 -1.00
C ALA A 277 -3.61 -1.87 -2.38
N LEU A 278 -4.90 -1.53 -2.38
CA LEU A 278 -5.69 -1.44 -3.60
C LEU A 278 -6.01 0.02 -3.91
N GLN A 279 -5.84 0.42 -5.16
CA GLN A 279 -6.45 1.62 -5.73
C GLN A 279 -7.68 1.19 -6.52
N CYS A 280 -8.81 1.86 -6.28
CA CYS A 280 -10.03 1.58 -7.02
C CYS A 280 -9.97 2.18 -8.43
N VAL A 281 -10.85 1.71 -9.31
CA VAL A 281 -11.02 2.34 -10.63
C VAL A 281 -11.51 3.78 -10.48
N ASN A 282 -11.20 4.59 -11.48
CA ASN A 282 -11.55 6.01 -11.46
C ASN A 282 -13.07 6.19 -11.40
N GLY A 283 -13.55 7.04 -10.49
CA GLY A 283 -14.97 7.23 -10.23
C GLY A 283 -15.62 6.14 -9.36
N GLN A 284 -14.86 5.21 -8.77
CA GLN A 284 -15.37 4.32 -7.72
C GLN A 284 -16.05 5.17 -6.64
N PRO A 285 -17.34 4.97 -6.37
CA PRO A 285 -17.97 5.75 -5.33
C PRO A 285 -17.43 5.33 -3.96
N VAL A 286 -17.43 6.29 -3.02
CA VAL A 286 -17.16 6.11 -1.59
C VAL A 286 -15.71 5.79 -1.23
N ILE A 287 -14.99 5.00 -2.03
CA ILE A 287 -13.65 4.49 -1.70
C ILE A 287 -12.72 4.75 -2.88
N ASP A 288 -11.59 5.41 -2.62
CA ASP A 288 -10.54 5.60 -3.62
C ASP A 288 -9.42 4.57 -3.45
N ASN A 289 -9.06 4.23 -2.21
CA ASN A 289 -8.12 3.15 -1.90
C ASN A 289 -8.60 2.24 -0.78
N LEU A 290 -8.05 1.03 -0.70
CA LEU A 290 -8.34 0.07 0.35
C LEU A 290 -7.05 -0.53 0.88
N LEU A 291 -6.81 -0.39 2.18
CA LEU A 291 -5.73 -1.09 2.88
C LEU A 291 -6.30 -2.32 3.59
N ILE A 292 -5.48 -3.36 3.72
CA ILE A 292 -5.90 -4.65 4.26
C ILE A 292 -5.13 -4.92 5.55
N GLY A 293 -5.88 -5.22 6.59
CA GLY A 293 -5.39 -5.56 7.91
C GLY A 293 -5.83 -6.95 8.34
N TYR A 294 -5.19 -7.46 9.39
CA TYR A 294 -5.52 -8.72 10.03
C TYR A 294 -5.45 -8.55 11.54
N ARG A 295 -6.54 -8.89 12.24
CA ARG A 295 -6.65 -8.76 13.69
C ARG A 295 -6.30 -10.09 14.37
N GLY A 296 -5.39 -10.07 15.34
CA GLY A 296 -5.01 -11.23 16.14
C GLY A 296 -3.66 -11.86 15.79
N GLU A 297 -3.40 -13.06 16.32
CA GLU A 297 -2.08 -13.70 16.26
C GLU A 297 -1.68 -14.15 14.83
N LEU A 298 -0.59 -13.58 14.32
CA LEU A 298 -0.08 -13.87 12.97
C LEU A 298 0.47 -15.30 12.80
N SER A 299 0.76 -15.99 13.90
CA SER A 299 1.27 -17.37 13.91
C SER A 299 0.18 -18.43 13.82
N LYS A 300 -1.10 -18.03 13.94
CA LYS A 300 -2.26 -18.91 13.82
C LYS A 300 -2.71 -19.05 12.38
N PRO A 301 -3.43 -20.12 12.01
CA PRO A 301 -4.03 -20.24 10.68
C PRO A 301 -4.88 -19.03 10.32
N PHE A 302 -4.94 -18.70 9.03
CA PHE A 302 -5.84 -17.65 8.55
C PHE A 302 -7.27 -17.90 9.00
N ASP A 303 -7.86 -16.88 9.61
CA ASP A 303 -9.29 -16.79 9.86
C ASP A 303 -9.82 -15.61 9.07
N LEU A 304 -10.77 -15.90 8.20
CA LEU A 304 -11.34 -14.93 7.31
C LEU A 304 -12.11 -13.81 8.05
N LYS A 305 -12.71 -14.13 9.20
CA LYS A 305 -13.43 -13.14 10.02
C LYS A 305 -12.49 -12.18 10.74
N LYS A 306 -11.18 -12.44 10.71
CA LYS A 306 -10.15 -11.58 11.30
C LYS A 306 -9.56 -10.58 10.31
N PHE A 307 -9.92 -10.65 9.02
CA PHE A 307 -9.53 -9.59 8.08
C PHE A 307 -10.28 -8.30 8.39
N VAL A 308 -9.52 -7.22 8.35
CA VAL A 308 -9.98 -5.85 8.55
C VAL A 308 -9.73 -5.08 7.25
N LEU A 309 -10.67 -4.22 6.89
CA LEU A 309 -10.51 -3.35 5.74
C LEU A 309 -10.36 -1.90 6.21
N VAL A 310 -9.48 -1.13 5.58
CA VAL A 310 -9.30 0.30 5.88
C VAL A 310 -9.56 1.08 4.60
N PRO A 311 -10.83 1.46 4.32
CA PRO A 311 -11.16 2.26 3.14
C PRO A 311 -10.60 3.67 3.31
N VAL A 312 -9.99 4.19 2.25
CA VAL A 312 -9.45 5.54 2.17
C VAL A 312 -10.20 6.29 1.08
N GLN A 313 -10.76 7.44 1.43
CA GLN A 313 -11.34 8.38 0.48
C GLN A 313 -10.46 9.62 0.41
N ILE A 314 -10.25 10.13 -0.80
CA ILE A 314 -9.43 11.28 -1.12
C ILE A 314 -10.34 12.37 -1.66
N LYS A 315 -10.20 13.57 -1.12
CA LYS A 315 -10.71 14.81 -1.69
C LYS A 315 -9.55 15.72 -1.99
N ASN A 316 -9.61 16.33 -3.15
CA ASN A 316 -8.65 17.33 -3.59
C ASN A 316 -9.45 18.50 -4.16
N ARG A 317 -10.07 19.26 -3.26
CA ARG A 317 -10.96 20.38 -3.59
C ARG A 317 -10.62 21.57 -2.70
N ILE A 318 -10.88 22.78 -3.20
CA ILE A 318 -10.61 24.03 -2.47
C ILE A 318 -11.50 24.15 -1.22
N SER A 319 -12.75 23.67 -1.31
CA SER A 319 -13.68 23.66 -0.18
C SER A 319 -13.50 22.40 0.66
N PRO A 320 -13.44 22.50 2.00
CA PRO A 320 -13.38 21.34 2.88
C PRO A 320 -14.53 20.37 2.63
N ALA A 321 -14.23 19.07 2.71
CA ALA A 321 -15.24 18.04 2.75
C ALA A 321 -16.18 18.23 3.96
N SER A 322 -17.46 17.92 3.80
CA SER A 322 -18.39 17.90 4.92
C SER A 322 -18.06 16.72 5.84
N LEU A 323 -18.15 16.90 7.16
CA LEU A 323 -18.06 15.79 8.13
C LEU A 323 -19.08 14.68 7.86
N ASN A 324 -20.22 15.01 7.23
CA ASN A 324 -21.20 14.00 6.82
C ASN A 324 -20.65 13.03 5.77
N LEU A 325 -19.66 13.44 4.97
CA LEU A 325 -19.00 12.56 4.00
C LEU A 325 -18.32 11.38 4.70
N VAL A 326 -17.66 11.61 5.84
CA VAL A 326 -16.97 10.55 6.60
C VAL A 326 -17.94 9.43 6.96
N LYS A 327 -19.16 9.79 7.37
CA LYS A 327 -20.22 8.83 7.71
C LYS A 327 -20.63 7.95 6.54
N THR A 328 -20.44 8.42 5.30
CA THR A 328 -20.74 7.64 4.09
C THR A 328 -19.63 6.67 3.71
N ILE A 329 -18.41 6.83 4.24
CA ILE A 329 -17.30 5.95 3.90
C ILE A 329 -17.56 4.55 4.48
N THR A 330 -17.40 3.53 3.66
CA THR A 330 -17.62 2.15 4.09
C THR A 330 -16.69 1.22 3.34
N CYS A 331 -16.65 -0.07 3.72
CA CYS A 331 -15.85 -1.07 3.02
C CYS A 331 -16.73 -2.09 2.25
N PRO A 332 -16.18 -2.86 1.31
CA PRO A 332 -16.93 -3.94 0.66
C PRO A 332 -17.27 -5.09 1.62
N PHE A 333 -18.32 -5.87 1.32
CA PHE A 333 -18.54 -7.13 2.04
C PHE A 333 -17.43 -8.13 1.71
N LEU A 334 -17.20 -9.07 2.62
CA LEU A 334 -16.41 -10.27 2.34
C LEU A 334 -17.35 -11.45 2.11
N LYS A 335 -16.94 -12.36 1.23
CA LYS A 335 -17.71 -13.56 0.88
C LYS A 335 -16.80 -14.79 0.87
N ASP A 336 -17.27 -15.85 1.52
CA ASP A 336 -16.73 -17.20 1.39
C ASP A 336 -17.87 -18.17 1.10
N LYS A 337 -17.82 -18.83 -0.07
CA LYS A 337 -18.88 -19.70 -0.58
C LYS A 337 -20.26 -19.02 -0.50
N THR A 338 -21.08 -19.42 0.46
CA THR A 338 -22.44 -18.91 0.68
C THR A 338 -22.53 -17.86 1.78
N GLU A 339 -21.51 -17.74 2.63
CA GLU A 339 -21.49 -16.77 3.73
C GLU A 339 -21.00 -15.41 3.23
N ARG A 340 -21.68 -14.35 3.64
CA ARG A 340 -21.33 -12.95 3.35
C ARG A 340 -21.47 -12.15 4.63
N TRP A 341 -20.45 -11.38 5.00
CA TRP A 341 -20.49 -10.49 6.17
C TRP A 341 -19.69 -9.22 5.89
N LYS A 342 -19.98 -8.19 6.66
CA LYS A 342 -19.22 -6.94 6.65
C LYS A 342 -18.06 -7.11 7.62
N PRO A 343 -16.79 -6.96 7.18
CA PRO A 343 -15.67 -6.99 8.11
C PRO A 343 -15.71 -5.75 9.00
N GLU A 344 -15.04 -5.83 10.14
CA GLU A 344 -14.68 -4.61 10.88
C GLU A 344 -13.81 -3.72 9.99
N TYR A 345 -13.99 -2.40 10.08
CA TYR A 345 -13.21 -1.45 9.30
C TYR A 345 -12.93 -0.17 10.07
N MET A 346 -11.92 0.56 9.59
CA MET A 346 -11.64 1.94 9.95
C MET A 346 -11.51 2.76 8.69
N ALA A 347 -12.34 3.78 8.52
CA ALA A 347 -12.27 4.64 7.34
C ALA A 347 -11.31 5.81 7.54
N ILE A 348 -10.56 6.15 6.50
CA ILE A 348 -9.69 7.33 6.42
C ILE A 348 -10.24 8.27 5.35
N LEU A 349 -10.51 9.53 5.71
CA LEU A 349 -10.75 10.61 4.74
C LEU A 349 -9.50 11.49 4.70
N MET A 350 -8.95 11.70 3.51
CA MET A 350 -7.84 12.64 3.24
C MET A 350 -8.36 13.78 2.38
N ASP A 351 -8.39 15.01 2.91
CA ASP A 351 -8.72 16.21 2.13
C ASP A 351 -7.46 17.03 1.90
N LEU A 352 -6.85 16.86 0.73
CA LEU A 352 -5.51 17.34 0.36
C LEU A 352 -5.54 18.66 -0.42
N GLY A 353 -6.73 19.23 -0.67
CA GLY A 353 -6.91 20.43 -1.49
C GLY A 353 -7.24 21.72 -0.73
N THR A 354 -7.36 21.64 0.59
CA THR A 354 -7.79 22.74 1.46
C THR A 354 -6.74 23.02 2.53
N THR A 355 -6.47 24.30 2.80
CA THR A 355 -5.68 24.75 3.94
C THR A 355 -6.54 25.14 5.15
N SER A 356 -7.86 24.95 5.04
CA SER A 356 -8.84 25.29 6.08
C SER A 356 -9.34 24.04 6.82
N CYS A 357 -9.67 24.21 8.10
CA CYS A 357 -10.28 23.17 8.93
C CYS A 357 -11.57 22.62 8.32
N PHE A 358 -11.97 21.41 8.70
CA PHE A 358 -13.27 20.87 8.31
C PHE A 358 -14.42 21.83 8.66
N GLN A 359 -15.46 21.85 7.82
CA GLN A 359 -16.67 22.61 8.12
C GLN A 359 -17.29 22.09 9.43
N GLY A 360 -17.19 22.90 10.50
CA GLY A 360 -17.73 22.59 11.82
C GLY A 360 -16.71 22.14 12.87
N THR A 361 -15.41 22.07 12.56
CA THR A 361 -14.35 21.77 13.55
C THR A 361 -13.33 22.91 13.67
N GLN A 362 -12.55 22.90 14.75
CA GLN A 362 -11.43 23.84 14.96
C GLN A 362 -10.07 23.27 14.51
N GLY A 363 -10.02 22.07 13.92
CA GLY A 363 -8.77 21.34 13.66
C GLY A 363 -8.67 20.74 12.27
N HIS A 364 -7.42 20.47 11.86
CA HIS A 364 -7.11 19.77 10.60
C HIS A 364 -7.41 18.28 10.71
N VAL A 365 -7.20 17.65 11.87
CA VAL A 365 -7.50 16.23 12.09
C VAL A 365 -8.73 16.08 12.99
N ASP A 366 -9.64 15.18 12.62
CA ASP A 366 -10.82 14.84 13.42
C ASP A 366 -11.07 13.32 13.43
N VAL A 367 -11.36 12.79 14.62
CA VAL A 367 -11.65 11.36 14.80
C VAL A 367 -13.03 11.20 15.40
N THR A 368 -13.89 10.52 14.64
CA THR A 368 -15.29 10.31 14.97
C THR A 368 -15.58 8.83 15.07
N LYS A 369 -16.53 8.46 15.93
CA LYS A 369 -17.11 7.11 15.95
C LYS A 369 -18.51 7.22 15.37
N CYS A 370 -18.81 6.39 14.38
CA CYS A 370 -20.13 6.35 13.76
C CYS A 370 -20.62 4.89 13.77
N GLU A 371 -21.91 4.71 13.98
CA GLU A 371 -22.55 3.42 13.76
C GLU A 371 -23.27 3.49 12.41
N ALA A 372 -23.20 2.43 11.61
CA ALA A 372 -23.95 2.41 10.37
C ALA A 372 -25.45 2.39 10.69
N GLU A 373 -26.18 3.43 10.29
CA GLU A 373 -27.63 3.48 10.49
C GLU A 373 -28.35 2.51 9.54
N LYS A 374 -29.27 1.74 10.11
CA LYS A 374 -30.09 0.77 9.39
C LYS A 374 -30.91 1.47 8.30
N GLY A 375 -30.62 1.19 7.03
CA GLY A 375 -31.41 1.69 5.90
C GLY A 375 -30.89 2.95 5.22
N GLN A 376 -29.66 3.40 5.49
CA GLN A 376 -29.00 4.37 4.60
C GLN A 376 -28.73 3.71 3.23
N THR A 377 -29.57 4.07 2.26
CA THR A 377 -29.70 3.46 0.93
C THR A 377 -28.85 4.10 -0.16
N GLU A 378 -27.85 4.91 0.18
CA GLU A 378 -27.04 5.64 -0.83
C GLU A 378 -25.91 4.81 -1.45
N TRP A 379 -25.99 3.48 -1.35
CA TRP A 379 -25.22 2.62 -2.23
C TRP A 379 -26.03 1.45 -2.81
N PRO A 380 -26.36 1.48 -4.13
CA PRO A 380 -27.15 0.43 -4.79
C PRO A 380 -26.57 -0.99 -4.65
N ALA A 381 -25.25 -1.14 -4.48
CA ALA A 381 -24.60 -2.45 -4.31
C ALA A 381 -24.76 -3.06 -2.89
N PHE A 382 -25.34 -2.31 -1.94
CA PHE A 382 -25.42 -2.66 -0.52
C PHE A 382 -26.87 -2.62 0.02
N GLN A 383 -27.87 -2.45 -0.86
CA GLN A 383 -29.27 -2.65 -0.52
C GLN A 383 -29.59 -4.15 -0.35
N LYS A 384 -29.41 -4.68 0.87
CA LYS A 384 -30.39 -5.50 1.64
C LYS A 384 -29.70 -6.31 2.76
N THR A 385 -30.16 -5.99 3.98
CA THR A 385 -30.33 -6.86 5.17
C THR A 385 -29.10 -7.51 5.82
N LYS A 386 -28.40 -6.75 6.69
CA LYS A 386 -28.17 -7.01 8.14
C LYS A 386 -27.18 -5.95 8.70
N GLU A 387 -27.36 -5.61 9.98
CA GLU A 387 -26.70 -4.52 10.74
C GLU A 387 -25.21 -4.81 11.03
N TYR A 388 -24.32 -3.80 11.00
CA TYR A 388 -22.90 -3.94 11.41
C TYR A 388 -22.30 -2.62 11.97
N SER A 389 -21.55 -2.70 13.07
CA SER A 389 -20.83 -1.60 13.73
C SER A 389 -19.38 -1.48 13.20
N ALA A 390 -18.86 -0.26 13.01
CA ALA A 390 -17.47 -0.02 12.61
C ALA A 390 -16.91 1.33 13.12
N PRO A 391 -15.66 1.40 13.64
CA PRO A 391 -15.00 2.67 13.99
C PRO A 391 -14.49 3.47 12.75
N TYR A 392 -14.25 4.78 12.88
CA TYR A 392 -13.82 5.68 11.79
C TYR A 392 -12.65 6.57 12.25
N LEU A 393 -11.79 7.06 11.35
CA LEU A 393 -10.64 7.91 11.68
C LEU A 393 -10.23 8.83 10.50
N SER A 394 -10.57 10.12 10.53
CA SER A 394 -10.26 11.07 9.45
C SER A 394 -8.87 11.70 9.62
N LEU A 395 -8.11 11.90 8.54
CA LEU A 395 -6.70 12.34 8.58
C LEU A 395 -6.41 13.42 7.55
N HIS A 396 -5.78 14.53 7.95
CA HIS A 396 -5.41 15.63 7.05
C HIS A 396 -3.95 16.05 7.27
N GLU A 397 -3.30 16.48 6.19
CA GLU A 397 -2.00 17.15 6.20
C GLU A 397 -2.16 18.67 6.33
#